data_AF-A0A2T6F1W0-F1
#
_entry.id   AF-A0A2T6F1W0-F1
#
_cell.length_a   1.000
_cell.length_b   1.000
_cell.length_c   1.000
_cell.angle_alpha   90.00
_cell.angle_beta   90.00
_cell.angle_gamma   90.00
#
_symmetry.space_group_name_H-M   'P 1'
#
loop_
_entity.id
_entity.type
_entity.pdbx_description
1 polymer ?
#
loop_
_entity_poly.entity_id
_entity_poly.type
_entity_poly.pdbx_seq_one_letter_code
_entity_poly.pdbx_strand_id
1 'polypeptide(L)'
;MVRKVILAFICAIAATSSFAAPVIAGYGFENVQMNDPQRWHREDMGPRARYENMKREAAAAYQQSMNDCRAMRGRDAMDCRREAKSNFDQDMRHAQRVRDRREDREMN
;
A
#
# COMPACT_ATOMS: atom_id res chain seq x y z
N MET A 1 22.66 -21.54 -43.00
CA MET A 1 22.89 -20.57 -41.90
C MET A 1 21.91 -20.87 -40.78
N VAL A 2 22.45 -20.99 -39.56
CA VAL A 2 21.91 -21.80 -38.46
C VAL A 2 20.88 -21.02 -37.61
N ARG A 3 19.91 -21.79 -37.12
CA ARG A 3 18.74 -21.47 -36.29
C ARG A 3 19.00 -20.59 -35.05
N LYS A 4 18.04 -19.68 -34.81
CA LYS A 4 17.38 -19.31 -33.55
C LYS A 4 18.19 -19.54 -32.25
N VAL A 5 18.62 -18.46 -31.62
CA VAL A 5 19.00 -18.45 -30.20
C VAL A 5 17.95 -17.66 -29.43
N ILE A 6 16.98 -18.39 -28.88
CA ILE A 6 16.10 -17.91 -27.82
C ILE A 6 17.00 -17.76 -26.59
N LEU A 7 17.24 -16.52 -26.17
CA LEU A 7 17.89 -16.22 -24.89
C LEU A 7 16.93 -16.63 -23.77
N ALA A 8 17.09 -17.88 -23.33
CA ALA A 8 16.69 -18.30 -22.00
C ALA A 8 17.46 -17.44 -21.01
N PHE A 9 16.77 -16.54 -20.30
CA PHE A 9 17.26 -15.94 -19.07
C PHE A 9 17.32 -17.05 -18.02
N ILE A 10 18.42 -17.79 -18.05
CA ILE A 10 18.76 -18.83 -17.09
C ILE A 10 19.02 -18.14 -15.77
N CYS A 11 18.12 -18.38 -14.82
CA CYS A 11 18.30 -18.11 -13.41
C CYS A 11 19.42 -19.03 -12.88
N ALA A 12 20.67 -18.56 -12.99
CA ALA A 12 21.84 -19.20 -12.40
C ALA A 12 22.42 -18.28 -11.32
N ILE A 13 21.85 -18.34 -10.12
CA ILE A 13 22.55 -17.91 -8.91
C ILE A 13 22.99 -19.19 -8.22
N ALA A 14 24.22 -19.60 -8.48
CA ALA A 14 24.91 -20.62 -7.71
C ALA A 14 26.13 -19.98 -7.05
N ALA A 15 26.26 -20.29 -5.74
CA ALA A 15 27.45 -20.23 -4.90
C ALA A 15 27.45 -19.21 -3.73
N THR A 16 27.06 -19.77 -2.57
CA THR A 16 27.80 -19.74 -1.30
C THR A 16 28.04 -18.40 -0.60
N SER A 17 27.22 -18.15 0.42
CA SER A 17 27.69 -17.56 1.67
C SER A 17 27.11 -18.35 2.84
N SER A 18 27.92 -19.25 3.40
CA SER A 18 27.61 -19.91 4.67
C SER A 18 27.70 -18.88 5.79
N PHE A 19 26.60 -18.21 6.10
CA PHE A 19 26.44 -17.58 7.40
C PHE A 19 25.83 -18.62 8.33
N ALA A 20 26.69 -19.30 9.09
CA ALA A 20 26.27 -20.00 10.29
C ALA A 20 25.78 -18.93 11.28
N ALA A 21 24.49 -18.59 11.21
CA ALA A 21 23.87 -17.80 12.26
C ALA A 21 23.78 -18.68 13.51
N PRO A 22 24.21 -18.19 14.69
CA PRO A 22 23.90 -18.90 15.93
C PRO A 22 22.38 -19.04 16.03
N VAL A 23 21.94 -20.28 16.19
CA VAL A 23 20.58 -20.63 16.60
C VAL A 23 20.30 -19.90 17.91
N ILE A 24 19.58 -18.79 17.86
CA ILE A 24 18.84 -18.29 19.02
C ILE A 24 17.60 -19.17 19.10
N ALA A 25 17.77 -20.38 19.64
CA ALA A 25 16.66 -21.16 20.18
C ALA A 25 16.18 -20.41 21.43
N GLY A 26 15.20 -19.52 21.24
CA GLY A 26 14.74 -18.64 22.30
C GLY A 26 13.46 -17.88 21.95
N TYR A 27 12.60 -18.42 21.09
CA TYR A 27 11.19 -18.02 21.11
C TYR A 27 10.52 -18.86 22.20
N GLY A 28 10.86 -18.58 23.45
CA GLY A 28 10.03 -19.01 24.56
C GLY A 28 8.67 -18.38 24.36
N PHE A 29 7.68 -19.18 23.97
CA PHE A 29 6.27 -18.87 24.18
C PHE A 29 5.98 -18.92 25.68
N GLU A 30 6.75 -18.17 26.47
CA GLU A 30 6.57 -18.06 27.90
C GLU A 30 5.76 -16.79 28.14
N ASN A 31 4.44 -16.98 28.24
CA ASN A 31 3.50 -16.01 28.79
C ASN A 31 3.47 -14.62 28.12
N VAL A 32 3.16 -14.55 26.82
CA VAL A 32 2.82 -13.30 26.10
C VAL A 32 1.44 -12.74 26.53
N GLN A 33 0.81 -13.29 27.58
CA GLN A 33 -0.48 -12.85 28.09
C GLN A 33 -0.31 -12.18 29.45
N MET A 34 0.33 -11.01 29.53
CA MET A 34 0.19 -10.21 30.76
C MET A 34 0.12 -8.70 30.59
N ASN A 35 0.28 -8.13 29.38
CA ASN A 35 -0.19 -6.80 28.93
C ASN A 35 0.65 -6.43 27.71
N ASP A 36 0.01 -6.16 26.58
CA ASP A 36 0.70 -5.62 25.41
C ASP A 36 1.35 -4.27 25.78
N PRO A 37 2.57 -3.98 25.28
CA PRO A 37 3.18 -2.67 25.51
C PRO A 37 2.26 -1.56 25.01
N GLN A 38 2.04 -0.51 25.81
CA GLN A 38 1.15 0.62 25.45
C GLN A 38 1.45 1.21 24.06
N ARG A 39 2.72 1.16 23.62
CA ARG A 39 3.15 1.58 22.29
C ARG A 39 2.41 0.86 21.16
N TRP A 40 2.09 -0.43 21.31
CA TRP A 40 1.42 -1.22 20.27
C TRP A 40 0.00 -0.75 19.96
N HIS A 41 -0.63 -0.05 20.91
CA HIS A 41 -1.96 0.52 20.74
C HIS A 41 -1.94 2.00 20.36
N ARG A 42 -0.77 2.65 20.36
CA ARG A 42 -0.62 4.03 19.92
C ARG A 42 -0.57 4.04 18.40
N GLU A 43 -1.46 4.82 17.80
CA GLU A 43 -1.49 4.99 16.35
C GLU A 43 -0.20 5.67 15.88
N ASP A 44 0.44 5.12 14.84
CA ASP A 44 1.73 5.61 14.33
C ASP A 44 1.67 7.04 13.75
N MET A 45 0.46 7.49 13.38
CA MET A 45 0.21 8.77 12.70
C MET A 45 -1.04 9.43 13.27
N GLY A 46 -0.94 10.73 13.58
CA GLY A 46 -2.10 11.52 13.99
C GLY A 46 -3.15 11.67 12.87
N PRO A 47 -4.39 12.05 13.19
CA PRO A 47 -5.52 12.10 12.26
C PRO A 47 -5.23 12.93 11.02
N ARG A 48 -4.60 14.10 11.21
CA ARG A 48 -4.23 15.02 10.14
C ARG A 48 -3.15 14.43 9.22
N ALA A 49 -2.13 13.77 9.79
CA ALA A 49 -1.08 13.13 8.99
C ALA A 49 -1.65 11.97 8.16
N ARG A 50 -2.57 11.19 8.74
CA ARG A 50 -3.29 10.13 8.02
C ARG A 50 -4.15 10.70 6.88
N TYR A 51 -4.86 11.80 7.12
CA TYR A 51 -5.64 12.48 6.07
C TYR A 51 -4.77 12.92 4.89
N GLU A 52 -3.61 13.53 5.14
CA GLU A 52 -2.69 13.93 4.07
C GLU A 52 -2.13 12.73 3.30
N ASN A 53 -1.90 11.59 3.96
CA ASN A 53 -1.57 10.34 3.26
C ASN A 53 -2.69 9.89 2.33
N MET A 54 -3.92 9.78 2.85
CA MET A 54 -5.07 9.34 2.06
C MET A 54 -5.33 10.26 0.87
N LYS A 55 -5.16 11.57 1.03
CA LYS A 55 -5.25 12.55 -0.06
C LYS A 55 -4.20 12.31 -1.14
N ARG A 56 -2.95 12.01 -0.76
CA ARG A 56 -1.88 11.68 -1.72
C ARG A 56 -2.17 10.39 -2.47
N GLU A 57 -2.63 9.37 -1.77
CA GLU A 57 -3.00 8.08 -2.36
C GLU A 57 -4.18 8.23 -3.32
N ALA A 58 -5.23 8.97 -2.94
CA ALA A 58 -6.37 9.27 -3.81
C ALA A 58 -5.94 10.04 -5.06
N ALA A 59 -5.06 11.04 -4.92
CA ALA A 59 -4.54 11.80 -6.06
C ALA A 59 -3.70 10.92 -7.01
N ALA A 60 -2.87 10.04 -6.46
CA ALA A 60 -2.07 9.09 -7.24
C ALA A 60 -2.96 8.09 -7.99
N ALA A 61 -3.94 7.51 -7.29
CA ALA A 61 -4.92 6.60 -7.89
C ALA A 61 -5.72 7.27 -9.01
N TYR A 62 -6.19 8.50 -8.78
CA TYR A 62 -6.87 9.30 -9.80
C TYR A 62 -5.99 9.53 -11.02
N GLN A 63 -4.73 9.93 -10.82
CA GLN A 63 -3.80 10.16 -11.92
C GLN A 63 -3.54 8.88 -12.72
N GLN A 64 -3.43 7.74 -12.04
CA GLN A 64 -3.29 6.43 -12.69
C GLN A 64 -4.54 6.10 -13.52
N SER A 65 -5.75 6.21 -12.95
CA SER A 65 -6.99 5.99 -13.69
C SER A 65 -7.09 6.91 -14.91
N MET A 66 -6.71 8.18 -14.76
CA MET A 66 -6.70 9.13 -15.88
C MET A 66 -5.71 8.74 -16.98
N ASN A 67 -4.58 8.14 -16.63
CA ASN A 67 -3.63 7.59 -17.60
C ASN A 67 -4.23 6.38 -18.32
N ASP A 68 -4.90 5.48 -17.60
CA ASP A 68 -5.57 4.31 -18.18
C ASP A 68 -6.68 4.73 -19.16
N CYS A 69 -7.45 5.78 -18.82
CA CYS A 69 -8.47 6.33 -19.70
C CYS A 69 -7.91 6.88 -21.03
N ARG A 70 -6.61 7.15 -21.15
CA ARG A 70 -5.99 7.63 -22.41
C ARG A 70 -5.85 6.52 -23.44
N ALA A 71 -5.84 5.26 -23.02
CA ALA A 71 -5.81 4.11 -23.93
C ALA A 71 -7.17 3.88 -24.62
N MET A 72 -8.24 4.45 -24.08
CA MET A 72 -9.61 4.33 -24.60
C MET A 72 -9.95 5.47 -25.56
N ARG A 73 -11.06 5.32 -26.30
CA ARG A 73 -11.58 6.34 -27.23
C ARG A 73 -13.09 6.52 -27.07
N GLY A 74 -13.60 7.64 -27.59
CA GLY A 74 -15.04 7.89 -27.67
C GLY A 74 -15.75 7.86 -26.31
N ARG A 75 -16.90 7.20 -26.27
CA ARG A 75 -17.75 7.11 -25.07
C ARG A 75 -17.05 6.41 -23.90
N ASP A 76 -16.31 5.33 -24.17
CA ASP A 76 -15.60 4.58 -23.12
C ASP A 76 -14.56 5.46 -22.41
N ALA A 77 -13.85 6.30 -23.15
CA ALA A 77 -12.91 7.26 -22.55
C ALA A 77 -13.62 8.33 -21.70
N MET A 78 -14.83 8.76 -22.09
CA MET A 78 -15.62 9.70 -21.31
C MET A 78 -16.15 9.06 -20.03
N ASP A 79 -16.68 7.84 -20.14
CA ASP A 79 -17.21 7.08 -19.02
C ASP A 79 -16.10 6.76 -18.00
N CYS A 80 -14.92 6.33 -18.48
CA CYS A 80 -13.74 6.11 -17.64
C CYS A 80 -13.33 7.36 -16.86
N ARG A 81 -13.24 8.53 -17.50
CA ARG A 81 -12.87 9.79 -16.82
C ARG A 81 -13.89 10.21 -15.78
N ARG A 82 -15.19 10.00 -16.07
CA ARG A 82 -16.27 10.27 -15.11
C ARG A 82 -16.16 9.36 -13.90
N GLU A 83 -15.91 8.08 -14.12
CA GLU A 83 -15.73 7.10 -13.06
C GLU A 83 -14.49 7.43 -12.21
N ALA A 84 -13.34 7.71 -12.84
CA ALA A 84 -12.13 8.12 -12.14
C ALA A 84 -12.37 9.33 -11.22
N LYS A 85 -13.10 10.35 -11.71
CA LYS A 85 -13.45 11.52 -10.90
C LYS A 85 -14.40 11.18 -9.76
N SER A 86 -15.41 10.34 -10.01
CA SER A 86 -16.34 9.87 -8.99
C SER A 86 -15.61 9.11 -7.88
N ASN A 87 -14.68 8.23 -8.23
CA ASN A 87 -13.88 7.45 -7.27
C ASN A 87 -12.99 8.37 -6.44
N PHE A 88 -12.28 9.31 -7.07
CA PHE A 88 -11.51 10.32 -6.34
C PHE A 88 -12.35 11.10 -5.32
N ASP A 89 -13.55 11.54 -5.72
CA ASP A 89 -14.44 12.28 -4.81
C ASP A 89 -14.94 11.39 -3.66
N GLN A 90 -15.16 10.11 -3.91
CA GLN A 90 -15.51 9.13 -2.86
C GLN A 90 -14.36 8.93 -1.88
N ASP A 91 -13.13 8.80 -2.38
CA ASP A 91 -11.92 8.64 -1.57
C ASP A 91 -11.67 9.87 -0.69
N MET A 92 -11.84 11.08 -1.24
CA MET A 92 -11.71 12.31 -0.47
C MET A 92 -12.78 12.44 0.62
N ARG A 93 -14.03 12.08 0.32
CA ARG A 93 -15.09 12.01 1.35
C ARG A 93 -14.77 10.97 2.41
N HIS A 94 -14.19 9.83 2.02
CA HIS A 94 -13.77 8.81 2.97
C HIS A 94 -12.63 9.31 3.87
N ALA A 95 -11.60 9.93 3.30
CA ALA A 95 -10.49 10.52 4.03
C ALA A 95 -10.97 11.54 5.07
N GLN A 96 -11.93 12.40 4.68
CA GLN A 96 -12.55 13.38 5.57
C GLN A 96 -13.26 12.69 6.76
N ARG A 97 -14.12 11.69 6.49
CA ARG A 97 -14.80 10.92 7.56
C ARG A 97 -13.83 10.21 8.50
N VAL A 98 -12.70 9.71 7.97
CA VAL A 98 -11.67 9.05 8.77
C VAL A 98 -10.96 10.06 9.68
N ARG A 99 -10.64 11.25 9.16
CA ARG A 99 -10.03 12.32 9.96
C ARG A 99 -10.94 12.73 11.12
N ASP A 100 -12.18 13.09 10.81
CA ASP A 100 -13.12 13.63 11.80
C ASP A 100 -13.39 12.58 12.91
N ARG A 101 -13.64 11.31 12.55
CA ARG A 101 -13.83 10.21 13.52
C ARG A 101 -12.63 10.00 14.43
N ARG A 102 -11.41 10.28 13.95
CA ARG A 102 -10.18 10.07 14.72
C ARG A 102 -9.91 11.28 15.61
N GLU A 103 -10.13 12.50 15.12
CA GLU A 103 -10.09 13.73 15.91
C GLU A 103 -11.07 13.64 17.09
N ASP A 104 -12.30 13.15 16.86
CA ASP A 104 -13.31 12.95 17.91
C ASP A 104 -12.85 11.95 19.00
N ARG A 105 -12.10 10.90 18.63
CA ARG A 105 -11.55 9.92 19.58
C ARG A 105 -10.35 10.43 20.36
N GLU A 106 -9.62 11.41 19.84
CA GLU A 106 -8.50 12.01 20.56
C GLU A 106 -8.97 13.08 21.54
N MET A 107 -10.14 13.69 21.31
CA MET A 107 -10.73 14.69 22.21
C MET A 107 -11.52 14.10 23.40
N ASN A 108 -11.81 12.80 23.40
CA ASN A 108 -12.63 12.11 24.42
C ASN A 108 -11.87 10.98 25.08
#